data_AF-E3CEZ5-F1
#
_entry.id   AF-E3CEZ5-F1
#
_cell.length_a   1.000
_cell.length_b   1.000
_cell.length_c   1.000
_cell.angle_alpha   90.00
_cell.angle_beta   90.00
_cell.angle_gamma   90.00
#
_symmetry.space_group_name_H-M   'P 1'
#
loop_
_entity.id
_entity.type
_entity.pdbx_description
1 polymer ?
#
loop_
_entity_poly.entity_id
_entity_poly.type
_entity_poly.pdbx_seq_one_letter_code
_entity_poly.pdbx_strand_id
1 'polypeptide(L)'
;MKKTASILALFVALLFGLLACSKGSSSGASGKLKVVTTNSILADITKNIAEDKIDLHSIVPVGKDPHEYEPLPEDVKKTSQADLIFYNGINLETGGNAWFTKLVKNANKVENKDYFAASDGVDVIYLEGQNQAGKEDPHAWLNLENGILYAKNIAKQLIAKDPKNKDFYEKI
;
A
#
# COMPACT_ATOMS: atom_id res chain seq x y z
N MET A 1 -55.44 -20.27 33.34
CA MET A 1 -55.49 -19.28 32.23
C MET A 1 -54.56 -18.08 32.44
N LYS A 2 -54.44 -17.48 33.64
CA LYS A 2 -53.55 -16.31 33.87
C LYS A 2 -52.03 -16.63 33.80
N LYS A 3 -51.61 -17.83 34.24
CA LYS A 3 -50.21 -18.27 34.22
C LYS A 3 -49.69 -18.60 32.81
N THR A 4 -50.54 -19.18 31.95
CA THR A 4 -50.21 -19.52 30.56
C THR A 4 -50.10 -18.27 29.68
N ALA A 5 -50.91 -17.24 29.93
CA ALA A 5 -50.81 -15.94 29.25
C ALA A 5 -49.52 -15.18 29.61
N SER A 6 -49.05 -15.30 30.85
CA SER A 6 -47.80 -14.65 31.30
C SER A 6 -46.54 -15.29 30.70
N ILE A 7 -46.55 -16.61 30.51
CA ILE A 7 -45.44 -17.35 29.89
C ILE A 7 -45.36 -17.02 28.38
N LEU A 8 -46.50 -16.90 27.71
CA LEU A 8 -46.56 -16.55 26.29
C LEU A 8 -46.08 -15.10 26.04
N ALA A 9 -46.43 -14.17 26.93
CA ALA A 9 -45.96 -12.77 26.86
C ALA A 9 -44.43 -12.66 27.05
N LEU A 10 -43.85 -13.47 27.95
CA LEU A 10 -42.41 -13.49 28.18
C LEU A 10 -41.64 -14.08 26.98
N PHE A 11 -42.22 -15.08 26.30
CA PHE A 11 -41.63 -15.68 25.11
C PHE A 11 -41.65 -14.74 23.90
N VAL A 12 -42.75 -13.98 23.72
CA VAL A 12 -42.86 -12.97 22.65
C VAL A 12 -41.87 -11.81 22.90
N ALA A 13 -41.71 -11.35 24.14
CA ALA A 13 -40.72 -10.33 24.48
C ALA A 13 -39.28 -10.78 24.23
N LEU A 14 -38.97 -12.07 24.47
CA LEU A 14 -37.65 -12.65 24.19
C LEU A 14 -37.36 -12.76 22.68
N LEU A 15 -38.38 -13.09 21.88
CA LEU A 15 -38.30 -13.14 20.42
C LEU A 15 -38.12 -11.76 19.77
N PHE A 16 -38.74 -10.71 20.31
CA PHE A 16 -38.51 -9.33 19.86
C PHE A 16 -37.14 -8.78 20.27
N GLY A 17 -36.59 -9.21 21.41
CA GLY A 17 -35.23 -8.85 21.84
C GLY A 17 -34.14 -9.43 20.94
N LEU A 18 -34.34 -10.62 20.37
CA LEU A 18 -33.39 -11.28 19.47
C LEU A 18 -33.37 -10.67 18.06
N LEU A 19 -34.47 -10.04 17.60
CA LEU A 19 -34.54 -9.34 16.32
C LEU A 19 -33.93 -7.93 16.36
N ALA A 20 -33.82 -7.31 17.54
CA ALA A 20 -33.24 -5.97 17.70
C ALA A 20 -31.70 -5.95 17.58
N CYS A 21 -31.04 -7.10 17.73
CA CYS A 21 -29.59 -7.25 17.56
C CYS A 21 -29.17 -7.56 16.11
N SER A 22 -30.09 -7.65 15.15
CA SER A 22 -29.76 -7.86 13.72
C SER A 22 -29.53 -6.56 12.94
N LYS A 23 -29.57 -5.39 13.60
CA LYS A 23 -28.88 -4.20 13.11
C LYS A 23 -27.39 -4.46 13.21
N GLY A 24 -26.88 -5.24 12.27
CA GLY A 24 -25.50 -5.21 11.88
C GLY A 24 -25.18 -3.76 11.58
N SER A 25 -24.57 -3.09 12.55
CA SER A 25 -23.68 -1.98 12.31
C SER A 25 -22.64 -2.51 11.33
N SER A 26 -22.95 -2.37 10.04
CA SER A 26 -21.96 -2.18 9.01
C SER A 26 -21.19 -0.94 9.46
N SER A 27 -20.17 -1.18 10.28
CA SER A 27 -19.05 -0.29 10.41
C SER A 27 -18.40 -0.26 9.03
N GLY A 28 -18.99 0.54 8.14
CA GLY A 28 -18.31 1.11 7.00
C GLY A 28 -17.24 2.07 7.52
N ALA A 29 -16.31 1.56 8.32
CA ALA A 29 -14.99 2.15 8.42
C ALA A 29 -14.32 1.80 7.11
N SER A 30 -14.70 2.51 6.04
CA SER A 30 -13.88 2.65 4.85
C SER A 30 -12.61 3.38 5.32
N GLY A 31 -11.68 2.63 5.91
CA GLY A 31 -10.36 3.15 6.25
C GLY A 31 -9.70 3.75 5.02
N LYS A 32 -8.77 4.68 5.24
CA LYS A 32 -7.91 5.17 4.16
C LYS A 32 -7.15 3.99 3.55
N LEU A 33 -6.89 4.06 2.24
CA LEU A 33 -6.06 3.07 1.54
C LEU A 33 -4.69 3.01 2.24
N LYS A 34 -4.24 1.82 2.65
CA LYS A 34 -2.95 1.63 3.32
C LYS A 34 -1.86 1.49 2.27
N VAL A 35 -0.98 2.47 2.22
CA VAL A 35 0.10 2.54 1.25
C VAL A 35 1.44 2.43 1.96
N VAL A 36 2.32 1.56 1.45
CA VAL A 36 3.70 1.45 1.90
C VAL A 36 4.62 1.91 0.78
N THR A 37 5.65 2.68 1.11
CA THR A 37 6.72 3.06 0.19
C THR A 37 8.05 2.58 0.74
N THR A 38 8.98 2.16 -0.11
CA THR A 38 10.28 1.65 0.36
C THR A 38 11.17 2.74 0.93
N ASN A 39 11.11 3.97 0.42
CA ASN A 39 11.98 5.05 0.88
C ASN A 39 11.29 6.42 0.89
N SER A 40 11.99 7.41 1.44
CA SER A 40 11.48 8.78 1.62
C SER A 40 11.17 9.53 0.32
N ILE A 41 11.88 9.24 -0.78
CA ILE A 41 11.64 9.90 -2.09
C ILE A 41 10.28 9.46 -2.63
N LEU A 42 10.03 8.15 -2.63
CA LEU A 42 8.74 7.61 -3.04
C LEU A 42 7.62 8.06 -2.10
N ALA A 43 7.90 8.13 -0.80
CA ALA A 43 6.94 8.64 0.19
C ALA A 43 6.54 10.08 -0.10
N ASP A 44 7.50 10.95 -0.44
CA ASP A 44 7.23 12.35 -0.75
C ASP A 44 6.41 12.53 -2.03
N ILE A 45 6.79 11.85 -3.11
CA ILE A 45 6.01 11.86 -4.37
C ILE A 45 4.59 11.36 -4.10
N THR A 46 4.45 10.24 -3.37
CA THR A 46 3.14 9.66 -3.05
C THR A 46 2.30 10.63 -2.19
N LYS A 47 2.91 11.31 -1.22
CA LYS A 47 2.23 12.27 -0.35
C LYS A 47 1.75 13.50 -1.12
N ASN A 48 2.52 14.00 -2.08
CA ASN A 48 2.09 15.12 -2.93
C ASN A 48 0.88 14.77 -3.81
N ILE A 49 0.73 13.50 -4.21
CA ILE A 49 -0.41 13.04 -5.01
C ILE A 49 -1.64 12.76 -4.14
N ALA A 50 -1.42 12.10 -3.00
CA ALA A 50 -2.50 11.51 -2.22
C ALA A 50 -2.92 12.32 -0.98
N GLU A 51 -2.07 13.23 -0.52
CA GLU A 51 -2.23 14.05 0.69
C GLU A 51 -2.85 13.25 1.87
N ASP A 52 -4.06 13.61 2.27
CA ASP A 52 -4.78 13.03 3.40
C ASP A 52 -5.69 11.86 3.01
N LYS A 53 -5.69 11.39 1.76
CA LYS A 53 -6.58 10.31 1.30
C LYS A 53 -6.09 8.90 1.67
N ILE A 54 -4.81 8.76 2.01
CA ILE A 54 -4.16 7.48 2.31
C ILE A 54 -3.61 7.42 3.74
N ASP A 55 -3.36 6.20 4.21
CA ASP A 55 -2.52 5.93 5.38
C ASP A 55 -1.15 5.47 4.88
N LEU A 56 -0.15 6.36 4.95
CA LEU A 56 1.17 6.17 4.33
C LEU A 56 2.21 5.75 5.36
N HIS A 57 2.92 4.65 5.07
CA HIS A 57 4.12 4.20 5.80
C HIS A 57 5.33 4.21 4.86
N SER A 58 6.49 4.66 5.35
CA SER A 58 7.76 4.61 4.61
C SER A 58 8.75 3.73 5.38
N ILE A 59 9.36 2.76 4.69
CA ILE A 59 10.21 1.74 5.32
C ILE A 59 11.58 2.32 5.67
N VAL A 60 12.34 2.78 4.68
CA VAL A 60 13.69 3.31 4.87
C VAL A 60 13.59 4.74 5.41
N PRO A 61 14.07 5.01 6.64
CA PRO A 61 14.01 6.35 7.22
C PRO A 61 14.85 7.36 6.43
N VAL A 62 14.51 8.64 6.55
CA VAL A 62 15.31 9.74 5.96
C VAL A 62 16.77 9.64 6.41
N GLY A 63 17.69 9.72 5.44
CA GLY A 63 19.14 9.65 5.69
C GLY A 63 19.70 8.23 5.87
N LYS A 64 18.90 7.18 5.67
CA LYS A 64 19.36 5.78 5.63
C LYS A 64 19.51 5.29 4.20
N ASP A 65 20.37 4.29 4.03
CA ASP A 65 20.66 3.68 2.74
C ASP A 65 19.51 2.75 2.32
N PRO A 66 18.87 2.98 1.15
CA PRO A 66 17.83 2.11 0.64
C PRO A 66 18.32 0.83 -0.06
N HIS A 67 19.61 0.74 -0.43
CA HIS A 67 20.19 -0.46 -1.04
C HIS A 67 20.33 -1.59 -0.01
N GLU A 68 20.91 -1.26 1.15
CA GLU A 68 21.23 -2.22 2.22
C GLU A 68 20.47 -1.90 3.51
N TYR A 69 19.15 -2.05 3.46
CA TYR A 69 18.29 -1.89 4.63
C TYR A 69 17.90 -3.23 5.25
N GLU A 70 17.67 -3.23 6.56
CA GLU A 70 17.10 -4.36 7.31
C GLU A 70 15.74 -3.93 7.86
N PRO A 71 14.61 -4.40 7.27
CA PRO A 71 13.27 -4.04 7.71
C PRO A 71 13.01 -4.37 9.19
N LEU A 72 12.40 -3.41 9.89
CA LEU A 72 12.01 -3.59 11.28
C LEU A 72 10.70 -4.38 11.40
N PRO A 73 10.36 -4.91 12.60
CA PRO A 73 9.09 -5.62 12.80
C PRO A 73 7.84 -4.80 12.44
N GLU A 74 7.90 -3.47 12.60
CA GLU A 74 6.83 -2.58 12.15
C GLU A 74 6.68 -2.57 10.63
N ASP A 75 7.79 -2.54 9.89
CA ASP A 75 7.79 -2.57 8.42
C ASP A 75 7.17 -3.87 7.89
N VAL A 76 7.51 -5.00 8.52
CA VAL A 76 6.94 -6.32 8.19
C VAL A 76 5.43 -6.32 8.41
N LYS A 77 4.98 -5.78 9.54
CA LYS A 77 3.55 -5.68 9.89
C LYS A 77 2.82 -4.77 8.90
N LYS A 78 3.35 -3.58 8.64
CA LYS A 78 2.75 -2.58 7.73
C LYS A 78 2.68 -3.11 6.30
N THR A 79 3.74 -3.76 5.82
CA THR A 79 3.76 -4.39 4.50
C THR A 79 2.72 -5.50 4.39
N SER A 80 2.59 -6.36 5.40
CA SER A 80 1.55 -7.39 5.41
C SER A 80 0.13 -6.82 5.32
N GLN A 81 -0.11 -5.70 5.99
CA GLN A 81 -1.41 -5.02 6.05
C GLN A 81 -1.68 -4.06 4.87
N ALA A 82 -0.70 -3.78 4.03
CA ALA A 82 -0.80 -2.78 2.96
C ALA A 82 -1.77 -3.23 1.86
N ASP A 83 -2.53 -2.28 1.33
CA ASP A 83 -3.39 -2.47 0.15
C ASP A 83 -2.61 -2.20 -1.15
N LEU A 84 -1.55 -1.38 -1.04
CA LEU A 84 -0.69 -0.96 -2.14
C LEU A 84 0.73 -0.69 -1.62
N ILE A 85 1.74 -1.15 -2.37
CA ILE A 85 3.16 -0.95 -2.04
C ILE A 85 3.89 -0.38 -3.26
N PHE A 86 4.70 0.65 -3.05
CA PHE A 86 5.60 1.19 -4.06
C PHE A 86 7.05 0.95 -3.67
N TYR A 87 7.82 0.44 -4.60
CA TYR A 87 9.27 0.33 -4.51
C TYR A 87 9.92 0.99 -5.73
N ASN A 88 11.23 1.24 -5.67
CA ASN A 88 11.91 1.87 -6.78
C ASN A 88 12.01 0.91 -7.97
N GLY A 89 12.41 -0.34 -7.71
CA GLY A 89 12.76 -1.30 -8.76
C GLY A 89 14.17 -1.04 -9.27
N ILE A 90 14.44 -1.51 -10.49
CA ILE A 90 15.71 -1.31 -11.21
C ILE A 90 16.93 -1.55 -10.32
N ASN A 91 16.92 -2.67 -9.60
CA ASN A 91 18.01 -3.17 -8.76
C ASN A 91 18.26 -2.43 -7.42
N LEU A 92 17.45 -1.43 -7.03
CA LEU A 92 17.67 -0.70 -5.76
C LEU A 92 17.48 -1.59 -4.53
N GLU A 93 16.25 -2.07 -4.29
CA GLU A 93 15.92 -2.84 -3.08
C GLU A 93 15.98 -4.36 -3.30
N THR A 94 16.18 -4.78 -4.56
CA THR A 94 16.25 -6.17 -5.00
C THR A 94 17.68 -6.65 -5.27
N GLY A 95 18.63 -5.72 -5.39
CA GLY A 95 20.06 -6.01 -5.46
C GLY A 95 20.64 -6.39 -4.10
N GLY A 96 21.91 -6.80 -4.08
CA GLY A 96 22.64 -7.11 -2.85
C GLY A 96 21.94 -8.15 -1.97
N ASN A 97 21.48 -7.72 -0.79
CA ASN A 97 20.78 -8.60 0.17
C ASN A 97 19.32 -8.90 -0.19
N ALA A 98 18.78 -8.26 -1.24
CA ALA A 98 17.40 -8.39 -1.74
C ALA A 98 16.34 -8.27 -0.63
N TRP A 99 16.51 -7.29 0.25
CA TRP A 99 15.66 -7.12 1.43
C TRP A 99 14.18 -6.97 1.07
N PHE A 100 13.86 -6.24 -0.01
CA PHE A 100 12.47 -6.03 -0.43
C PHE A 100 11.85 -7.31 -0.96
N THR A 101 12.59 -8.10 -1.75
CA THR A 101 12.14 -9.41 -2.26
C THR A 101 11.76 -10.35 -1.12
N LYS A 102 12.57 -10.40 -0.05
CA LYS A 102 12.28 -11.19 1.15
C LYS A 102 11.05 -10.67 1.89
N LEU A 103 10.93 -9.35 2.02
CA LEU A 103 9.83 -8.69 2.71
C LEU A 103 8.47 -8.98 2.06
N VAL A 104 8.33 -8.76 0.74
CA VAL A 104 7.06 -8.99 0.03
C VAL A 104 6.68 -10.47 -0.03
N LYS A 105 7.68 -11.37 -0.12
CA LYS A 105 7.48 -12.81 -0.03
C LYS A 105 6.90 -13.21 1.32
N ASN A 106 7.48 -12.73 2.41
CA ASN A 106 7.00 -13.02 3.77
C ASN A 106 5.61 -12.41 4.04
N ALA A 107 5.31 -11.27 3.43
CA ALA A 107 4.01 -10.61 3.49
C ALA A 107 2.94 -11.20 2.56
N ASN A 108 3.27 -12.24 1.77
CA ASN A 108 2.41 -12.83 0.74
C ASN A 108 1.84 -11.81 -0.26
N LYS A 109 2.67 -10.85 -0.68
CA LYS A 109 2.30 -9.82 -1.67
C LYS A 109 2.71 -10.26 -3.07
N VAL A 110 1.89 -9.93 -4.05
CA VAL A 110 2.06 -10.34 -5.45
C VAL A 110 2.47 -9.14 -6.31
N GLU A 111 3.48 -9.33 -7.15
CA GLU A 111 3.96 -8.32 -8.08
C GLU A 111 2.85 -7.90 -9.05
N ASN A 112 2.80 -6.62 -9.41
CA ASN A 112 1.80 -6.06 -10.34
C ASN A 112 0.34 -6.22 -9.89
N LYS A 113 0.13 -6.63 -8.64
CA LYS A 113 -1.17 -6.71 -7.99
C LYS A 113 -1.16 -5.92 -6.69
N ASP A 114 -0.19 -6.18 -5.82
CA ASP A 114 -0.09 -5.55 -4.50
C ASP A 114 1.09 -4.59 -4.40
N TYR A 115 2.19 -4.88 -5.12
CA TYR A 115 3.36 -4.00 -5.19
C TYR A 115 3.77 -3.69 -6.63
N PHE A 116 4.28 -2.47 -6.84
CA PHE A 116 4.58 -1.91 -8.16
C PHE A 116 5.87 -1.11 -8.14
N ALA A 117 6.68 -1.23 -9.18
CA ALA A 117 7.88 -0.43 -9.35
C ALA A 117 7.48 0.97 -9.83
N ALA A 118 7.92 2.01 -9.12
CA ALA A 118 7.66 3.38 -9.53
C ALA A 118 8.44 3.76 -10.80
N SER A 119 9.55 3.08 -11.07
CA SER A 119 10.41 3.29 -12.25
C SER A 119 9.91 2.66 -13.55
N ASP A 120 8.77 1.96 -13.57
CA ASP A 120 8.27 1.31 -14.77
C ASP A 120 8.18 2.28 -15.96
N GLY A 121 8.89 1.97 -17.04
CA GLY A 121 8.95 2.77 -18.27
C GLY A 121 10.09 3.80 -18.34
N VAL A 122 10.94 3.90 -17.32
CA VAL A 122 12.20 4.66 -17.40
C VAL A 122 13.10 4.07 -18.49
N ASP A 123 13.81 4.94 -19.21
CA ASP A 123 14.95 4.52 -20.04
C ASP A 123 16.13 4.15 -19.13
N VAL A 124 16.32 2.86 -18.91
CA VAL A 124 17.23 2.34 -17.88
C VAL A 124 18.68 2.51 -18.33
N ILE A 125 19.48 3.14 -17.47
CA ILE A 125 20.94 3.14 -17.60
C ILE A 125 21.47 1.86 -16.96
N TYR A 126 22.41 1.20 -17.62
CA TYR A 126 23.04 -0.02 -17.12
C TYR A 126 24.50 0.22 -16.76
N LEU A 127 24.94 -0.36 -15.65
CA LEU A 127 26.33 -0.38 -15.22
C LEU A 127 27.20 -0.98 -16.33
N GLU A 128 28.31 -0.29 -16.65
CA GLU A 128 29.25 -0.68 -17.71
C GLU A 128 28.59 -0.83 -19.11
N GLY A 129 27.38 -0.29 -19.32
CA GLY A 129 26.62 -0.44 -20.57
C GLY A 129 26.13 -1.87 -20.83
N GLN A 130 26.16 -2.75 -19.83
CA GLN A 130 25.72 -4.14 -19.95
C GLN A 130 24.22 -4.24 -19.70
N ASN A 131 23.41 -4.30 -20.77
CA ASN A 131 21.96 -4.52 -20.65
C ASN A 131 21.67 -5.95 -20.17
N GLN A 132 21.75 -6.15 -18.86
CA GLN A 132 21.62 -7.41 -18.17
C GLN A 132 20.87 -7.20 -16.85
N ALA A 133 20.05 -8.18 -16.48
CA ALA A 133 19.34 -8.15 -15.20
C ALA A 133 20.33 -8.08 -14.02
N GLY A 134 20.07 -7.17 -13.07
CA GLY A 134 20.95 -6.91 -11.91
C GLY A 134 22.07 -5.91 -12.20
N LYS A 135 22.12 -5.32 -13.40
CA LYS A 135 23.05 -4.26 -13.79
C LYS A 135 22.36 -2.91 -14.02
N GLU A 136 21.07 -2.81 -13.78
CA GLU A 136 20.33 -1.55 -13.83
C GLU A 136 20.91 -0.56 -12.80
N ASP A 137 21.13 0.69 -13.20
CA ASP A 137 21.43 1.79 -12.29
C ASP A 137 20.11 2.28 -11.67
N PRO A 138 19.93 2.18 -10.34
CA PRO A 138 18.65 2.45 -9.74
C PRO A 138 18.30 3.93 -9.59
N HIS A 139 19.24 4.86 -9.81
CA HIS A 139 19.12 6.26 -9.39
C HIS A 139 18.35 7.14 -10.39
N ALA A 140 17.36 6.56 -11.06
CA ALA A 140 16.62 7.21 -12.14
C ALA A 140 15.93 8.52 -11.72
N TRP A 141 15.51 8.64 -10.46
CA TRP A 141 14.83 9.82 -9.91
C TRP A 141 15.68 11.10 -9.91
N LEU A 142 17.01 10.99 -10.10
CA LEU A 142 17.90 12.16 -10.18
C LEU A 142 17.67 12.99 -11.46
N ASN A 143 16.91 12.47 -12.43
CA ASN A 143 16.34 13.23 -13.53
C ASN A 143 14.85 13.53 -13.26
N LEU A 144 14.45 14.80 -13.38
CA LEU A 144 13.07 15.24 -13.16
C LEU A 144 12.06 14.62 -14.14
N GLU A 145 12.46 14.31 -15.38
CA GLU A 145 11.59 13.62 -16.34
C GLU A 145 11.17 12.24 -15.82
N ASN A 146 12.11 11.50 -15.23
CA ASN A 146 11.83 10.26 -14.55
C ASN A 146 11.00 10.50 -13.28
N GLY A 147 11.26 11.57 -12.53
CA GLY A 147 10.40 11.96 -11.39
C GLY A 147 8.93 12.13 -11.77
N ILE A 148 8.64 12.74 -12.92
CA ILE A 148 7.28 12.85 -13.48
C ILE A 148 6.71 11.46 -13.80
N LEU A 149 7.52 10.57 -14.37
CA LEU A 149 7.08 9.21 -14.67
C LEU A 149 6.76 8.42 -13.38
N TYR A 150 7.57 8.55 -12.33
CA TYR A 150 7.29 7.98 -11.01
C TYR A 150 5.96 8.47 -10.47
N ALA A 151 5.71 9.78 -10.55
CA ALA A 151 4.43 10.37 -10.11
C ALA A 151 3.24 9.80 -10.89
N LYS A 152 3.35 9.67 -12.22
CA LYS A 152 2.31 9.07 -13.07
C LYS A 152 2.04 7.60 -12.70
N ASN A 153 3.09 6.81 -12.48
CA ASN A 153 2.95 5.41 -12.08
C ASN A 153 2.28 5.29 -10.71
N ILE A 154 2.67 6.13 -9.74
CA ILE A 154 2.05 6.17 -8.42
C ILE A 154 0.57 6.55 -8.51
N ALA A 155 0.25 7.64 -9.20
CA ALA A 155 -1.12 8.10 -9.41
C ALA A 155 -2.01 7.03 -10.06
N LYS A 156 -1.48 6.36 -11.10
CA LYS A 156 -2.16 5.26 -11.79
C LYS A 156 -2.60 4.16 -10.82
N GLN A 157 -1.71 3.72 -9.92
CA GLN A 157 -2.05 2.64 -8.99
C GLN A 157 -2.93 3.11 -7.84
N LEU A 158 -2.77 4.36 -7.36
CA LEU A 158 -3.69 4.97 -6.41
C LEU A 158 -5.12 5.01 -6.96
N ILE A 159 -5.30 5.46 -8.20
CA ILE A 159 -6.61 5.50 -8.88
C ILE A 159 -7.20 4.08 -9.01
N ALA A 160 -6.38 3.10 -9.40
CA ALA A 160 -6.83 1.72 -9.56
C ALA A 160 -7.29 1.09 -8.24
N LYS A 161 -6.62 1.41 -7.12
CA LYS A 161 -6.92 0.87 -5.79
C LYS A 161 -7.96 1.66 -5.02
N ASP A 162 -8.13 2.94 -5.35
CA ASP A 162 -9.02 3.86 -4.66
C ASP A 162 -9.78 4.79 -5.65
N PRO A 163 -10.66 4.22 -6.49
CA PRO A 163 -11.31 4.95 -7.59
C PRO A 163 -12.23 6.08 -7.11
N LYS A 164 -12.69 6.06 -5.85
CA LYS A 164 -13.51 7.13 -5.26
C LYS A 164 -12.77 8.46 -5.13
N ASN A 165 -11.44 8.44 -5.08
CA ASN A 165 -10.59 9.63 -4.97
C ASN A 165 -9.87 9.95 -6.30
N LYS A 166 -10.28 9.34 -7.42
CA LYS A 166 -9.64 9.49 -8.73
C LYS A 166 -9.40 10.95 -9.11
N ASP A 167 -10.45 11.77 -9.09
CA ASP A 167 -10.38 13.18 -9.53
C ASP A 167 -9.41 14.00 -8.65
N PHE A 168 -9.19 13.58 -7.41
CA PHE A 168 -8.19 14.17 -6.53
C PHE A 168 -6.78 13.81 -6.96
N TYR A 169 -6.51 12.53 -7.23
CA TYR A 169 -5.21 12.03 -7.68
C TYR A 169 -4.80 12.51 -9.07
N GLU A 170 -5.74 12.91 -9.93
CA GLU A 170 -5.46 13.41 -11.29
C GLU A 170 -5.15 14.92 -11.34
N LYS A 171 -5.32 15.66 -10.24
CA LYS A 171 -5.17 17.13 -10.20
C LYS A 171 -3.70 17.62 -10.15
N ILE A 172 -2.75 16.72 -10.41
CA ILE A 172 -1.30 16.95 -10.39
C ILE A 172 -0.81 17.62 -11.67
#